data_AF-A0A0R2SFN4-F1
#
_entry.id   AF-A0A0R2SFN4-F1
#
_cell.length_a   1.000
_cell.length_b   1.000
_cell.length_c   1.000
_cell.angle_alpha   90.00
_cell.angle_beta   90.00
_cell.angle_gamma   90.00
#
_symmetry.space_group_name_H-M   'P 1'
#
loop_
_entity.id
_entity.type
_entity.pdbx_description
1 polymer ?
#
loop_
_entity_poly.entity_id
_entity_poly.type
_entity_poly.pdbx_seq_one_letter_code
_entity_poly.pdbx_strand_id
1 'polypeptide(L)'
;DLYRRLADTKDEDEITKIGEELSDRFGVLPNEAENLLRIARLRTYLKERKIQDFAVQGRYVKIAPLVPSESLELKIKRLYPGSIVKSVTQVVMIARPQTAAWVSEAQEIGDTSLIDWAVELAKTLLERPLGK
;
A
#
# COMPACT_ATOMS: atom_id res chain seq x y z
N ASP A 1 8.94 -11.85 -18.94
CA ASP A 1 7.75 -12.68 -18.65
C ASP A 1 7.22 -12.42 -17.24
N LEU A 2 8.04 -12.59 -16.21
CA LEU A 2 7.70 -12.34 -14.80
C LEU A 2 6.96 -11.01 -14.54
N TYR A 3 7.50 -9.87 -15.00
CA TYR A 3 6.86 -8.57 -14.78
C TYR A 3 5.43 -8.48 -15.33
N ARG A 4 5.18 -9.14 -16.46
CA ARG A 4 3.85 -9.20 -17.07
C ARG A 4 2.92 -10.11 -16.26
N ARG A 5 3.41 -11.31 -15.89
CA ARG A 5 2.67 -12.24 -15.02
C ARG A 5 2.27 -11.57 -13.71
N LEU A 6 3.21 -10.90 -13.05
CA LEU A 6 2.94 -10.11 -11.86
C LEU A 6 1.94 -8.99 -12.15
N ALA A 7 2.01 -8.29 -13.28
CA ALA A 7 1.03 -7.26 -13.63
C ALA A 7 -0.39 -7.81 -13.82
N ASP A 8 -0.51 -9.04 -14.31
CA ASP A 8 -1.78 -9.68 -14.66
C ASP A 8 -2.43 -10.44 -13.49
N THR A 9 -1.73 -10.60 -12.35
CA THR A 9 -2.26 -11.33 -11.19
C THR A 9 -3.56 -10.74 -10.67
N LYS A 10 -4.51 -11.61 -10.31
CA LYS A 10 -5.85 -11.22 -9.87
C LYS A 10 -6.06 -11.34 -8.36
N ASP A 11 -5.31 -12.21 -7.71
CA ASP A 11 -5.41 -12.50 -6.28
C ASP A 11 -4.03 -12.73 -5.64
N GLU A 12 -4.01 -12.87 -4.33
CA GLU A 12 -2.78 -13.09 -3.54
C GLU A 12 -2.22 -14.52 -3.71
N ASP A 13 -3.06 -15.50 -4.04
CA ASP A 13 -2.66 -16.90 -4.24
C ASP A 13 -1.81 -17.05 -5.50
N GLU A 14 -2.18 -16.39 -6.59
CA GLU A 14 -1.37 -16.34 -7.82
C GLU A 14 0.02 -15.73 -7.57
N ILE A 15 0.09 -14.67 -6.76
CA ILE A 15 1.38 -14.01 -6.41
C ILE A 15 2.23 -14.94 -5.55
N THR A 16 1.61 -15.67 -4.62
CA THR A 16 2.29 -16.64 -3.76
C THR A 16 2.89 -17.78 -4.58
N LYS A 17 2.11 -18.35 -5.52
CA LYS A 17 2.60 -19.38 -6.45
C LYS A 17 3.75 -18.89 -7.33
N ILE A 18 3.71 -17.63 -7.78
CA ILE A 18 4.83 -17.02 -8.52
C ILE A 18 6.07 -16.95 -7.63
N GLY A 19 5.93 -16.54 -6.36
CA GLY A 19 7.05 -16.49 -5.40
C GLY A 19 7.66 -17.85 -5.12
N GLU A 20 6.83 -18.88 -4.97
CA GLU A 20 7.26 -20.28 -4.79
C GLU A 20 8.01 -20.79 -6.02
N GLU A 21 7.46 -20.56 -7.23
CA GLU A 21 8.13 -20.93 -8.49
C GLU A 21 9.50 -20.24 -8.63
N LEU A 22 9.58 -18.94 -8.31
CA LEU A 22 10.85 -18.23 -8.36
C LEU A 22 11.86 -18.81 -7.37
N SER A 23 11.40 -19.15 -6.17
CA SER A 23 12.26 -19.72 -5.13
C SER A 23 12.77 -21.11 -5.51
N ASP A 24 11.92 -21.95 -6.08
CA ASP A 24 12.27 -23.29 -6.56
C ASP A 24 13.31 -23.23 -7.69
N ARG A 25 13.14 -22.27 -8.62
CA ARG A 25 14.00 -22.15 -9.81
C ARG A 25 15.33 -21.43 -9.55
N PHE A 26 15.34 -20.47 -8.64
CA PHE A 26 16.47 -19.54 -8.48
C PHE A 26 17.04 -19.52 -7.06
N GLY A 27 16.45 -20.26 -6.11
CA GLY A 27 16.84 -20.25 -4.71
C GLY A 27 16.29 -19.03 -3.96
N VAL A 28 17.02 -18.57 -2.93
CA VAL A 28 16.59 -17.44 -2.10
C VAL A 28 16.42 -16.19 -2.96
N LEU A 29 15.26 -15.53 -2.83
CA LEU A 29 14.97 -14.32 -3.59
C LEU A 29 15.79 -13.14 -3.07
N PRO A 30 16.36 -12.31 -3.96
CA PRO A 30 16.96 -11.05 -3.54
C PRO A 30 15.87 -10.06 -3.10
N ASN A 31 16.25 -9.09 -2.27
CA ASN A 31 15.34 -8.10 -1.68
C ASN A 31 14.46 -7.41 -2.72
N GLU A 32 14.99 -7.11 -3.91
CA GLU A 32 14.26 -6.47 -5.00
C GLU A 32 13.12 -7.35 -5.51
N ALA A 33 13.34 -8.66 -5.62
CA ALA A 33 12.31 -9.60 -6.05
C ALA A 33 11.23 -9.76 -4.97
N GLU A 34 11.61 -9.81 -3.69
CA GLU A 34 10.66 -9.81 -2.59
C GLU A 34 9.81 -8.54 -2.57
N ASN A 35 10.42 -7.38 -2.79
CA ASN A 35 9.72 -6.10 -2.89
C ASN A 35 8.73 -6.05 -4.05
N LEU A 36 9.09 -6.61 -5.21
CA LEU A 36 8.16 -6.71 -6.34
C LEU A 36 6.93 -7.56 -5.99
N LEU A 37 7.11 -8.68 -5.29
CA LEU A 37 5.99 -9.50 -4.81
C LEU A 37 5.13 -8.73 -3.80
N ARG A 38 5.75 -7.99 -2.87
CA ARG A 38 5.03 -7.15 -1.90
C ARG A 38 4.21 -6.04 -2.58
N ILE A 39 4.79 -5.37 -3.58
CA ILE A 39 4.08 -4.35 -4.37
C ILE A 39 2.92 -4.97 -5.14
N ALA A 40 3.12 -6.15 -5.74
CA ALA A 40 2.04 -6.87 -6.42
C ALA A 40 0.89 -7.19 -5.47
N ARG A 41 1.19 -7.68 -4.25
CA ARG A 41 0.18 -7.95 -3.21
C ARG A 41 -0.58 -6.69 -2.81
N LEU A 42 0.14 -5.59 -2.55
CA LEU A 42 -0.49 -4.30 -2.20
C LEU A 42 -1.41 -3.83 -3.32
N ARG A 43 -0.98 -3.89 -4.59
CA ARG A 43 -1.80 -3.48 -5.73
C ARG A 43 -3.06 -4.33 -5.84
N THR A 44 -2.96 -5.65 -5.68
CA THR A 44 -4.12 -6.55 -5.68
C THR A 44 -5.09 -6.20 -4.54
N TYR A 45 -4.57 -6.03 -3.33
CA TYR A 45 -5.36 -5.62 -2.16
C TYR A 45 -6.14 -4.31 -2.40
N LEU A 46 -5.49 -3.30 -2.97
CA LEU A 46 -6.10 -2.01 -3.31
C LEU A 46 -7.18 -2.15 -4.40
N LYS A 47 -6.91 -2.96 -5.44
CA LYS A 47 -7.83 -3.22 -6.55
C LYS A 47 -9.13 -3.88 -6.08
N GLU A 48 -9.05 -4.86 -5.20
CA GLU A 48 -10.23 -5.50 -4.58
C GLU A 48 -11.12 -4.50 -3.83
N ARG A 49 -10.50 -3.47 -3.25
CA ARG A 49 -11.16 -2.36 -2.55
C ARG A 49 -11.55 -1.21 -3.46
N LYS A 50 -11.38 -1.38 -4.78
CA LYS A 50 -11.69 -0.40 -5.82
C LYS A 50 -10.89 0.91 -5.69
N ILE A 51 -9.75 0.88 -5.00
CA ILE A 51 -8.81 2.00 -5.00
C ILE A 51 -8.03 1.97 -6.31
N GLN A 52 -8.00 3.11 -7.00
CA GLN A 52 -7.37 3.29 -8.31
C GLN A 52 -6.09 4.11 -8.22
N ASP A 53 -6.04 5.04 -7.27
CA ASP A 53 -4.93 5.96 -7.06
C ASP A 53 -4.46 5.83 -5.60
N PHE A 54 -3.27 5.28 -5.44
CA PHE A 54 -2.56 5.14 -4.17
C PHE A 54 -1.12 5.61 -4.38
N ALA A 55 -0.87 6.89 -4.16
CA ALA A 55 0.37 7.53 -4.60
C ALA A 55 0.86 8.59 -3.63
N VAL A 56 2.18 8.75 -3.55
CA VAL A 56 2.80 9.85 -2.82
C VAL A 56 2.58 11.15 -3.59
N GLN A 57 2.04 12.16 -2.92
CA GLN A 57 1.85 13.51 -3.44
C GLN A 57 2.37 14.53 -2.42
N GLY A 58 3.62 14.97 -2.61
CA GLY A 58 4.30 15.85 -1.66
C GLY A 58 4.39 15.19 -0.28
N ARG A 59 3.83 15.83 0.74
CA ARG A 59 3.80 15.29 2.12
C ARG A 59 2.67 14.29 2.39
N TYR A 60 1.83 14.01 1.39
CA TYR A 60 0.65 13.16 1.53
C TYR A 60 0.80 11.84 0.78
N VAL A 61 0.02 10.84 1.20
CA VAL A 61 -0.40 9.76 0.32
C VAL A 61 -1.84 9.99 -0.09
N LYS A 62 -2.06 10.10 -1.39
CA LYS A 62 -3.38 10.18 -2.00
C LYS A 62 -3.98 8.79 -2.08
N ILE A 63 -5.25 8.68 -1.72
CA ILE A 63 -6.06 7.47 -1.82
C ILE A 63 -7.37 7.86 -2.50
N ALA A 64 -7.63 7.29 -3.68
CA ALA A 64 -8.85 7.55 -4.43
C ALA A 64 -9.27 6.36 -5.32
N PRO A 65 -10.58 6.16 -5.58
CA PRO A 65 -11.69 6.79 -4.85
C PRO A 65 -11.82 6.22 -3.43
N LEU A 66 -11.99 7.08 -2.43
CA LEU A 66 -12.30 6.68 -1.05
C LEU A 66 -13.31 7.65 -0.44
N VAL A 67 -14.45 7.10 -0.02
CA VAL A 67 -15.47 7.80 0.77
C VAL A 67 -15.46 7.19 2.17
N PRO A 68 -14.77 7.82 3.14
CA PRO A 68 -14.68 7.27 4.47
C PRO A 68 -16.03 7.36 5.20
N SER A 69 -16.31 6.39 6.08
CA SER A 69 -17.35 6.53 7.10
C SER A 69 -16.93 7.57 8.14
N GLU A 70 -17.87 8.11 8.90
CA GLU A 70 -17.57 9.04 10.00
C GLU A 70 -16.57 8.44 11.01
N SER A 71 -16.72 7.15 11.33
CA SER A 71 -15.77 6.42 12.18
C SER A 71 -14.36 6.34 11.59
N LEU A 72 -14.25 6.20 10.27
CA LEU A 72 -12.96 6.18 9.57
C LEU A 72 -12.36 7.59 9.51
N GLU A 73 -13.16 8.64 9.30
CA GLU A 73 -12.68 10.03 9.37
C GLU A 73 -12.12 10.37 10.76
N LEU A 74 -12.80 9.96 11.83
CA LEU A 74 -12.30 10.12 13.20
C LEU A 74 -11.00 9.33 13.42
N LYS A 75 -10.92 8.09 12.91
CA LYS A 75 -9.68 7.29 12.95
C LYS A 75 -8.55 8.00 12.21
N ILE A 76 -8.79 8.52 11.00
CA ILE A 76 -7.81 9.27 10.21
C ILE A 76 -7.32 10.50 10.96
N LYS A 77 -8.24 11.30 11.53
CA LYS A 77 -7.90 12.52 12.27
C LYS A 77 -7.04 12.22 13.51
N ARG A 78 -7.29 11.09 14.17
CA ARG A 78 -6.53 10.64 15.36
C ARG A 78 -5.15 10.08 15.00
N LEU A 79 -5.07 9.22 13.99
CA LEU A 79 -3.82 8.51 13.64
C LEU A 79 -2.90 9.32 12.72
N TYR A 80 -3.47 10.14 11.85
CA TYR A 80 -2.75 10.89 10.82
C TYR A 80 -3.17 12.37 10.84
N PRO A 81 -2.82 13.11 11.92
CA PRO A 81 -3.18 14.51 12.06
C PRO A 81 -2.65 15.35 10.87
N GLY A 82 -3.50 16.24 10.35
CA GLY A 82 -3.20 17.05 9.16
C GLY A 82 -3.57 16.40 7.83
N SER A 83 -4.20 15.20 7.85
CA SER A 83 -4.81 14.59 6.66
C SER A 83 -6.03 15.38 6.17
N ILE A 84 -6.32 15.29 4.88
CA ILE A 84 -7.40 16.04 4.22
C ILE A 84 -8.36 15.05 3.55
N VAL A 85 -9.65 15.18 3.83
CA VAL A 85 -10.73 14.42 3.18
C VAL A 85 -11.48 15.35 2.23
N LYS A 86 -11.55 14.98 0.95
CA LYS A 86 -12.29 15.71 -0.09
C LYS A 86 -13.41 14.82 -0.60
N SER A 87 -14.56 14.86 0.07
CA SER A 87 -15.70 13.97 -0.20
C SER A 87 -16.28 14.14 -1.61
N VAL A 88 -16.32 15.37 -2.14
CA VAL A 88 -16.81 15.67 -3.50
C VAL A 88 -16.01 14.93 -4.58
N THR A 89 -14.68 14.91 -4.46
CA THR A 89 -13.80 14.22 -5.40
C THR A 89 -13.49 12.78 -4.99
N GLN A 90 -14.03 12.32 -3.85
CA GLN A 90 -13.71 11.02 -3.25
C GLN A 90 -12.20 10.81 -3.07
N VAL A 91 -11.48 11.86 -2.66
CA VAL A 91 -10.02 11.83 -2.47
C VAL A 91 -9.72 12.00 -1.00
N VAL A 92 -8.90 11.10 -0.44
CA VAL A 92 -8.31 11.24 0.88
C VAL A 92 -6.79 11.44 0.72
N MET A 93 -6.25 12.48 1.35
CA MET A 93 -4.81 12.77 1.38
C MET A 93 -4.31 12.56 2.81
N ILE A 94 -3.66 11.43 3.04
CA ILE A 94 -3.15 11.04 4.35
C ILE A 94 -1.81 11.72 4.59
N ALA A 95 -1.69 12.51 5.66
CA ALA A 95 -0.44 13.12 6.06
C ALA A 95 0.55 12.06 6.53
N ARG A 96 1.76 12.07 5.95
CA ARG A 96 2.84 11.20 6.39
C ARG A 96 3.37 11.68 7.75
N PRO A 97 3.57 10.79 8.75
CA PRO A 97 4.16 11.18 10.02
C PRO A 97 5.58 11.72 9.81
N GLN A 98 5.87 12.91 10.35
CA GLN A 98 7.18 13.58 10.26
C GLN A 98 8.14 13.20 11.38
N THR A 99 7.71 12.43 12.38
CA THR A 99 8.52 12.07 13.54
C THR A 99 9.66 11.13 13.14
N ALA A 100 10.85 11.72 12.97
CA ALA A 100 12.24 11.28 13.27
C ALA A 100 12.74 9.87 12.90
N ALA A 101 11.90 8.94 12.43
CA ALA A 101 12.29 7.58 12.03
C ALA A 101 12.11 7.31 10.52
N TRP A 102 11.54 8.26 9.77
CA TRP A 102 11.11 8.08 8.38
C TRP A 102 11.81 8.99 7.38
N VAL A 103 12.55 9.98 7.87
CA VAL A 103 13.58 10.65 7.08
C VAL A 103 14.88 9.98 7.48
N SER A 104 15.09 8.75 7.00
CA SER A 104 16.44 8.25 6.84
C SER A 104 17.14 9.23 5.89
N GLU A 105 17.98 10.10 6.45
CA GLU A 105 18.91 10.97 5.72
C GLU A 105 19.96 10.19 4.90
N ALA A 106 19.77 8.88 4.70
CA ALA A 106 20.55 8.04 3.82
C ALA A 106 19.68 7.63 2.62
N GLN A 107 19.78 8.44 1.58
CA GLN A 107 19.34 8.14 0.23
C GLN A 107 20.08 6.88 -0.28
N GLU A 108 19.57 5.69 0.02
CA GLU A 108 19.98 4.46 -0.66
C GLU A 108 18.80 3.89 -1.47
N ILE A 109 19.09 3.55 -2.72
CA ILE A 109 18.18 2.82 -3.59
C ILE A 109 17.94 1.46 -2.92
N GLY A 110 16.73 1.22 -2.42
CA GLY A 110 16.39 -0.01 -1.70
C GLY A 110 15.61 0.16 -0.39
N ASP A 111 15.27 1.39 0.01
CA ASP A 111 14.52 1.62 1.25
C ASP A 111 13.09 1.02 1.19
N THR A 112 12.92 -0.12 1.86
CA THR A 112 11.68 -0.89 1.98
C THR A 112 10.70 -0.33 2.99
N SER A 113 11.13 0.64 3.82
CA SER A 113 10.30 1.24 4.89
C SER A 113 9.02 1.85 4.34
N LEU A 114 9.07 2.41 3.12
CA LEU A 114 7.92 2.97 2.44
C LEU A 114 6.88 1.91 2.04
N ILE A 115 7.32 0.70 1.69
CA ILE A 115 6.41 -0.40 1.30
C ILE A 115 5.68 -0.92 2.54
N ASP A 116 6.38 -1.12 3.66
CA ASP A 116 5.75 -1.58 4.91
C ASP A 116 4.71 -0.60 5.40
N TRP A 117 5.06 0.69 5.45
CA TRP A 117 4.12 1.72 5.86
C TRP A 117 2.94 1.85 4.89
N ALA A 118 3.17 1.74 3.58
CA ALA A 118 2.09 1.75 2.60
C ALA A 118 1.11 0.59 2.81
N VAL A 119 1.62 -0.61 3.11
CA VAL A 119 0.81 -1.79 3.44
C VAL A 119 0.03 -1.58 4.75
N GLU A 120 0.69 -1.10 5.80
CA GLU A 120 0.05 -0.80 7.09
C GLU A 120 -1.05 0.24 6.94
N LEU A 121 -0.77 1.31 6.19
CA LEU A 121 -1.75 2.36 5.90
C LEU A 121 -2.96 1.81 5.16
N ALA A 122 -2.72 1.05 4.08
CA ALA A 122 -3.79 0.45 3.30
C ALA A 122 -4.67 -0.47 4.16
N LYS A 123 -4.07 -1.32 4.99
CA LYS A 123 -4.79 -2.19 5.92
C LYS A 123 -5.59 -1.40 6.95
N THR A 124 -4.95 -0.44 7.62
CA THR A 124 -5.57 0.39 8.66
C THR A 124 -6.81 1.13 8.18
N LEU A 125 -6.79 1.62 6.92
CA LEU A 125 -7.85 2.45 6.36
C LEU A 125 -8.91 1.66 5.59
N LEU A 126 -8.56 0.51 5.01
CA LEU A 126 -9.42 -0.21 4.07
C LEU A 126 -9.81 -1.61 4.56
N GLU A 127 -9.48 -1.94 5.80
CA GLU A 127 -10.10 -3.07 6.50
C GLU A 127 -11.62 -2.90 6.54
N ARG A 128 -12.33 -3.91 6.03
CA ARG A 128 -13.77 -3.98 6.21
C ARG A 128 -14.05 -4.29 7.68
N PRO A 129 -14.94 -3.57 8.36
CA PRO A 129 -15.44 -4.05 9.66
C PRO A 129 -16.05 -5.44 9.45
N LEU A 130 -15.78 -6.37 10.37
CA LEU A 130 -16.48 -7.65 10.42
C LEU A 130 -17.98 -7.34 10.47
N GLY A 131 -18.67 -7.56 9.36
CA GLY A 131 -20.12 -7.44 9.31
C GLY A 131 -20.71 -8.37 10.35
N LYS A 132 -21.57 -7.84 11.22
CA LYS A 132 -22.51 -8.67 11.97
C LYS A 132 -23.61 -9.16 11.04
#